data_AF-A0AAD7KLT1-F1
#
_entry.id   AF-A0AAD7KLT1-F1
#
_cell.length_a   1.000
_cell.length_b   1.000
_cell.length_c   1.000
_cell.angle_alpha   90.00
_cell.angle_beta   90.00
_cell.angle_gamma   90.00
#
_symmetry.space_group_name_H-M   'P 1'
#
loop_
_entity.id
_entity.type
_entity.pdbx_description
1 polymer ?
#
loop_
_entity_poly.entity_id
_entity_poly.type
_entity_poly.pdbx_seq_one_letter_code
_entity_poly.pdbx_strand_id
1 'polypeptide(L)'
;MYKVASPSEYLVITGIGVHDLKLTKKAWILPGQSCTVFDVSPVNYTFEVQAMSAEKPPFVLPAVFTISPRVDDEPSLLKYAKLISRHDKLSNHVQELVQGIIEGETGVLAASMTMEEVFRGTKEFKQEVFGKVQLELDQFGLLIYNTNVKQLVDVPGHEYFSYLGQKTQMEAANQ
;
A
#
# COMPACT_ATOMS: atom_id res chain seq x y z
N MET A 1 17.00 10.94 30.05
CA MET A 1 18.02 10.57 29.02
C MET A 1 17.75 11.39 27.76
N TYR A 2 18.77 11.98 27.13
CA TYR A 2 18.61 12.68 25.85
C TYR A 2 18.68 11.70 24.69
N LYS A 3 17.74 11.76 23.75
CA LYS A 3 17.69 10.91 22.54
C LYS A 3 17.56 11.78 21.29
N VAL A 4 18.18 11.31 20.21
CA VAL A 4 18.15 11.91 18.88
C VAL A 4 17.83 10.80 17.88
N ALA A 5 16.87 11.05 16.99
CA ALA A 5 16.49 10.15 15.90
C ALA A 5 17.35 10.40 14.66
N SER A 6 17.51 9.36 13.84
CA SER A 6 18.15 9.45 12.52
C SER A 6 17.32 10.32 11.55
N PRO A 7 17.87 10.73 10.39
CA PRO A 7 17.14 11.56 9.44
C PRO A 7 15.79 10.98 8.99
N SER A 8 15.73 9.66 8.77
CA SER A 8 14.53 8.92 8.39
C SER A 8 13.67 8.47 9.58
N GLU A 9 14.01 8.83 10.81
CA GLU A 9 13.34 8.33 12.01
C GLU A 9 12.63 9.45 12.79
N TYR A 10 11.59 9.10 13.54
CA TYR A 10 10.92 10.00 14.49
C TYR A 10 10.84 9.37 15.88
N LEU A 11 11.04 10.20 16.91
CA LEU A 11 10.78 9.81 18.30
C LEU A 11 9.32 10.05 18.61
N VAL A 12 8.66 9.00 19.07
CA VAL A 12 7.32 8.98 19.66
C VAL A 12 7.49 8.99 21.17
N ILE A 13 6.94 9.99 21.84
CA ILE A 13 7.01 10.12 23.29
C ILE A 13 5.59 10.11 23.86
N THR A 14 5.38 9.27 24.87
CA THR A 14 4.13 9.15 25.63
C THR A 14 4.44 9.10 27.13
N GLY A 15 3.42 9.23 27.99
CA GLY A 15 3.58 9.14 29.45
C GLY A 15 3.39 10.48 30.16
N ILE A 16 4.01 10.62 31.35
CA ILE A 16 3.73 11.76 32.25
C ILE A 16 3.99 13.10 31.56
N GLY A 17 2.99 13.98 31.59
CA GLY A 17 3.03 15.31 30.97
C GLY A 17 2.79 15.34 29.46
N VAL A 18 2.45 14.19 28.84
CA VAL A 18 2.04 14.09 27.44
C VAL A 18 0.61 13.56 27.38
N HIS A 19 -0.31 14.37 26.85
CA HIS A 19 -1.74 14.03 26.85
C HIS A 19 -2.16 12.95 25.85
N ASP A 20 -1.45 12.84 24.71
CA ASP A 20 -1.72 11.84 23.67
C ASP A 20 -0.39 11.27 23.18
N LEU A 21 0.24 11.93 22.21
CA LEU A 21 1.51 11.50 21.64
C LEU A 21 2.31 12.72 21.17
N LYS A 22 3.62 12.72 21.43
CA LYS A 22 4.53 13.78 20.98
C LYS A 22 5.54 13.24 19.98
N LEU A 23 5.55 13.82 18.78
CA LEU A 23 6.51 13.51 17.71
C LEU A 23 7.65 14.52 17.71
N THR A 24 8.89 14.05 17.67
CA THR A 24 10.08 14.94 17.60
C THR A 24 11.30 14.21 17.07
N LYS A 25 12.25 14.94 16.48
CA LYS A 25 13.57 14.41 16.09
C LYS A 25 14.54 14.29 17.26
N LYS A 26 14.36 15.08 18.32
CA LYS A 26 15.23 15.09 19.49
C LYS A 26 14.48 15.50 20.75
N ALA A 27 14.76 14.84 21.87
CA ALA A 27 14.11 15.16 23.14
C ALA A 27 14.83 14.61 24.37
N TRP A 28 14.56 15.27 25.48
CA TRP A 28 14.82 14.74 26.82
C TRP A 28 13.66 13.83 27.22
N ILE A 29 13.97 12.57 27.50
CA ILE A 29 13.02 11.60 28.05
C ILE A 29 13.14 11.65 29.58
N LEU A 30 12.05 12.08 30.23
CA LEU A 30 11.95 12.21 31.68
C LEU A 30 11.47 10.90 32.34
N PRO A 31 11.70 10.70 33.65
CA PRO A 31 11.13 9.56 34.37
C PRO A 31 9.60 9.51 34.24
N GLY A 32 9.06 8.34 33.89
CA GLY A 32 7.62 8.15 33.60
C GLY A 32 7.20 8.47 32.17
N GLN A 33 8.14 8.80 31.27
CA GLN A 33 7.90 8.87 29.84
C GLN A 33 8.44 7.63 29.11
N SER A 34 7.65 7.14 28.16
CA SER A 34 8.02 6.07 27.23
C SER A 34 8.41 6.69 25.89
N CYS A 35 9.45 6.14 25.25
CA CYS A 35 9.94 6.61 23.97
C CYS A 35 10.15 5.45 23.00
N THR A 36 9.46 5.52 21.87
CA THR A 36 9.55 4.59 20.73
C THR A 36 10.10 5.33 19.52
N VAL A 37 10.81 4.63 18.64
CA VAL A 37 11.35 5.19 17.40
C VAL A 37 10.69 4.45 16.23
N PHE A 38 10.33 5.17 15.18
CA PHE A 38 9.86 4.57 13.94
C PHE A 38 10.53 5.21 12.72
N ASP A 39 10.66 4.42 11.67
CA ASP A 39 11.21 4.83 10.38
C ASP A 39 10.08 5.27 9.44
N VAL A 40 10.31 6.34 8.68
CA VAL A 40 9.38 6.87 7.66
C VAL A 40 9.85 6.56 6.23
N SER A 41 10.91 5.78 6.06
CA SER A 41 11.45 5.40 4.77
C SER A 41 10.42 4.63 3.95
N PRO A 42 10.36 4.86 2.62
CA PRO A 42 9.46 4.12 1.75
C PRO A 42 9.75 2.62 1.73
N VAL A 43 8.68 1.83 1.87
CA VAL A 43 8.72 0.37 1.83
C VAL A 43 8.01 -0.12 0.57
N ASN A 44 8.60 -1.11 -0.09
CA ASN A 44 8.01 -1.74 -1.27
C ASN A 44 7.17 -2.94 -0.86
N TYR A 45 5.87 -2.87 -1.11
CA TYR A 45 4.90 -3.94 -0.89
C TYR A 45 4.64 -4.63 -2.23
N THR A 46 5.03 -5.90 -2.34
CA THR A 46 4.75 -6.73 -3.51
C THR A 46 3.57 -7.62 -3.22
N PHE A 47 2.62 -7.67 -4.13
CA PHE A 47 1.44 -8.51 -3.97
C PHE A 47 0.98 -9.07 -5.32
N GLU A 48 0.24 -10.17 -5.23
CA GLU A 48 -0.38 -10.87 -6.36
C GLU A 48 -1.87 -11.01 -6.05
N VAL A 49 -2.67 -10.01 -6.45
CA VAL A 49 -4.12 -10.07 -6.19
C VAL A 49 -4.73 -11.08 -7.14
N GLN A 50 -5.36 -12.11 -6.57
CA GLN A 50 -6.26 -12.98 -7.32
C GLN A 50 -7.64 -12.33 -7.35
N ALA A 51 -8.12 -12.00 -8.54
CA ALA A 51 -9.40 -11.34 -8.74
C ALA A 51 -10.25 -12.07 -9.78
N MET A 52 -11.55 -11.78 -9.75
CA MET A 52 -12.52 -12.30 -10.71
C MET A 52 -13.03 -11.12 -11.54
N SER A 53 -13.07 -11.26 -12.85
CA SER A 53 -13.73 -10.25 -13.70
C SER A 53 -15.26 -10.40 -13.66
N ALA A 54 -15.97 -9.44 -14.24
CA ALA A 54 -17.44 -9.46 -14.34
C ALA A 54 -17.98 -10.71 -15.06
N GLU A 55 -17.19 -11.27 -15.99
CA GLU A 55 -17.54 -12.48 -16.74
C GLU A 55 -17.21 -13.78 -15.98
N LYS A 56 -16.63 -13.67 -14.78
CA LYS A 56 -16.21 -14.75 -13.89
C LYS A 56 -14.95 -15.57 -14.26
N PRO A 57 -14.09 -15.26 -15.26
CA PRO A 57 -12.76 -15.85 -15.29
C PRO A 57 -11.86 -15.23 -14.20
N PRO A 58 -11.08 -16.05 -13.48
CA PRO A 58 -10.09 -15.57 -12.52
C PRO A 58 -8.84 -15.04 -13.22
N PHE A 59 -8.16 -14.07 -12.60
CA PHE A 59 -6.86 -13.57 -13.04
C PHE A 59 -5.98 -13.17 -11.86
N VAL A 60 -4.68 -13.07 -12.12
CA VAL A 60 -3.70 -12.53 -11.16
C VAL A 60 -3.23 -11.16 -11.62
N LEU A 61 -3.31 -10.18 -10.73
CA LEU A 61 -2.71 -8.85 -10.88
C LEU A 61 -1.47 -8.73 -10.00
N PRO A 62 -0.27 -8.96 -10.56
CA PRO A 62 0.97 -8.70 -9.85
C PRO A 62 1.29 -7.21 -9.85
N ALA A 63 1.48 -6.63 -8.67
CA ALA A 63 1.88 -5.23 -8.55
C ALA A 63 2.78 -4.97 -7.34
N VAL A 64 3.55 -3.88 -7.45
CA VAL A 64 4.47 -3.41 -6.40
C VAL A 64 4.13 -1.97 -6.06
N PHE A 65 3.83 -1.72 -4.80
CA PHE A 65 3.45 -0.39 -4.29
C PHE A 65 4.54 0.10 -3.35
N THR A 66 5.07 1.28 -3.62
CA THR A 66 6.02 1.96 -2.74
C THR A 66 5.23 2.88 -1.83
N ILE A 67 5.14 2.55 -0.55
CA ILE A 67 4.29 3.24 0.44
C ILE A 67 5.15 3.72 1.60
N SER A 68 4.88 4.93 2.09
CA SER A 68 5.51 5.43 3.32
C SER A 68 4.55 6.35 4.09
N PRO A 69 4.83 6.63 5.38
CA PRO A 69 4.10 7.64 6.12
C PRO A 69 4.27 9.02 5.48
N ARG A 70 3.17 9.80 5.43
CA ARG A 70 3.20 11.16 4.89
C ARG A 70 3.95 12.10 5.82
N VAL A 71 5.24 12.34 5.53
CA VAL A 71 6.14 13.16 6.37
C VAL A 71 5.83 14.65 6.40
N ASP A 72 5.19 15.17 5.34
CA ASP A 72 4.88 16.60 5.22
C ASP A 72 3.64 17.02 6.03
N ASP A 73 2.90 16.05 6.59
CA ASP A 73 1.67 16.28 7.34
C ASP A 73 1.77 15.67 8.75
N GLU A 74 1.94 16.53 9.75
CA GLU A 74 2.06 16.13 11.15
C GLU A 74 0.84 15.32 11.66
N PRO A 75 -0.42 15.68 11.33
CA PRO A 75 -1.59 14.84 11.61
C PRO A 75 -1.51 13.42 11.02
N SER A 76 -1.01 13.26 9.79
CA SER A 76 -0.81 11.94 9.17
C SER A 76 0.28 11.14 9.87
N LEU A 77 1.40 11.77 10.24
CA LEU A 77 2.43 11.12 11.04
C LEU A 77 1.90 10.67 12.40
N LEU A 78 1.01 11.44 13.02
CA LEU A 78 0.37 11.07 14.28
C LEU A 78 -0.55 9.85 14.12
N LYS A 79 -1.33 9.77 13.04
CA LYS A 79 -2.14 8.58 12.71
C LYS A 79 -1.25 7.34 12.53
N TYR A 80 -0.17 7.47 11.77
CA TYR A 80 0.79 6.39 11.57
C TYR A 80 1.45 5.96 12.88
N ALA A 81 1.89 6.93 13.70
CA ALA A 81 2.46 6.66 15.02
C ALA A 81 1.48 5.89 15.93
N LYS A 82 0.17 6.21 15.87
CA LYS A 82 -0.86 5.48 16.61
C LYS A 82 -1.06 4.06 16.09
N LEU A 83 -1.01 3.86 14.77
CA LEU A 83 -1.11 2.54 14.14
C LEU A 83 0.01 1.60 14.62
N ILE A 84 1.26 2.07 14.60
CA ILE A 84 2.42 1.27 15.01
C ILE A 84 2.57 1.13 16.53
N SER A 85 1.98 2.03 17.32
CA SER A 85 2.12 2.00 18.79
C SER A 85 1.25 0.93 19.45
N ARG A 86 0.19 0.46 18.78
CA ARG A 86 -0.73 -0.57 19.31
C ARG A 86 -0.20 -1.99 19.18
N HIS A 87 0.72 -2.22 18.25
CA HIS A 87 1.22 -3.53 17.94
C HIS A 87 2.69 -3.61 18.31
N ASP A 88 3.07 -4.69 18.98
CA ASP A 88 4.43 -4.92 19.44
C ASP A 88 5.41 -4.83 18.26
N LYS A 89 6.67 -4.48 18.55
CA LYS A 89 7.75 -4.11 17.61
C LYS A 89 8.17 -5.21 16.60
N LEU A 90 7.38 -6.28 16.50
CA LEU A 90 7.56 -7.48 15.69
C LEU A 90 6.46 -7.67 14.62
N SER A 91 5.48 -6.77 14.56
CA SER A 91 4.26 -7.04 13.82
C SER A 91 4.34 -6.62 12.35
N ASN A 92 4.16 -7.59 11.45
CA ASN A 92 3.79 -7.38 10.05
C ASN A 92 2.41 -6.70 9.90
N HIS A 93 1.86 -6.09 10.94
CA HIS A 93 0.49 -5.57 10.96
C HIS A 93 0.27 -4.45 9.95
N VAL A 94 1.23 -3.54 9.81
CA VAL A 94 1.16 -2.50 8.76
C VAL A 94 1.16 -3.15 7.38
N GLN A 95 1.96 -4.21 7.19
CA GLN A 95 1.99 -4.95 5.93
C GLN A 95 0.67 -5.67 5.66
N GLU A 96 0.10 -6.36 6.65
CA GLU A 96 -1.20 -7.04 6.55
C GLU A 96 -2.35 -6.06 6.28
N LEU A 97 -2.34 -4.89 6.96
CA LEU A 97 -3.32 -3.83 6.73
C LEU A 97 -3.24 -3.29 5.31
N VAL A 98 -2.03 -2.92 4.87
CA VAL A 98 -1.80 -2.39 3.52
C VAL A 98 -2.19 -3.45 2.47
N GLN A 99 -1.82 -4.72 2.68
CA GLN A 99 -2.19 -5.81 1.80
C GLN A 99 -3.71 -6.00 1.74
N GLY A 100 -4.40 -6.03 2.89
CA GLY A 100 -5.85 -6.20 2.94
C GLY A 100 -6.62 -5.07 2.26
N ILE A 101 -6.19 -3.81 2.41
CA ILE A 101 -6.78 -2.66 1.71
C ILE A 101 -6.62 -2.83 0.19
N ILE A 102 -5.41 -3.14 -0.25
CA ILE A 102 -5.09 -3.30 -1.67
C ILE A 102 -5.89 -4.44 -2.29
N GLU A 103 -5.92 -5.61 -1.64
CA GLU A 103 -6.67 -6.78 -2.12
C GLU A 103 -8.17 -6.49 -2.17
N GLY A 104 -8.72 -5.85 -1.13
CA GLY A 104 -10.13 -5.46 -1.07
C GLY A 104 -10.53 -4.51 -2.20
N GLU A 105 -9.85 -3.37 -2.32
CA GLU A 105 -10.19 -2.34 -3.32
C GLU A 105 -9.95 -2.82 -4.75
N THR A 106 -8.86 -3.56 -4.98
CA THR A 106 -8.58 -4.15 -6.29
C THR A 106 -9.61 -5.21 -6.66
N GLY A 107 -10.00 -6.06 -5.72
CA GLY A 107 -11.00 -7.12 -5.94
C GLY A 107 -12.39 -6.56 -6.28
N VAL A 108 -12.80 -5.48 -5.60
CA VAL A 108 -14.07 -4.80 -5.89
C VAL A 108 -14.08 -4.20 -7.29
N LEU A 109 -12.98 -3.53 -7.68
CA LEU A 109 -12.90 -2.92 -9.01
C LEU A 109 -12.85 -3.97 -10.12
N ALA A 110 -12.02 -5.01 -9.94
CA ALA A 110 -11.91 -6.12 -10.87
C ALA A 110 -13.26 -6.80 -11.15
N ALA A 111 -14.08 -6.99 -10.12
CA ALA A 111 -15.39 -7.63 -10.25
C ALA A 111 -16.39 -6.82 -11.10
N SER A 112 -16.16 -5.51 -11.27
CA SER A 112 -17.03 -4.63 -12.04
C SER A 112 -16.63 -4.47 -13.52
N MET A 113 -15.45 -4.97 -13.91
CA MET A 113 -14.89 -4.79 -15.26
C MET A 113 -14.86 -6.11 -16.03
N THR A 114 -15.00 -6.03 -17.35
CA THR A 114 -14.77 -7.17 -18.25
C THR A 114 -13.28 -7.47 -18.39
N MET A 115 -12.94 -8.68 -18.80
CA MET A 115 -11.54 -9.11 -18.95
C MET A 115 -10.80 -8.25 -19.99
N GLU A 116 -11.47 -7.89 -21.08
CA GLU A 116 -10.96 -7.00 -22.12
C GLU A 116 -10.76 -5.57 -21.61
N GLU A 117 -11.62 -5.06 -20.74
CA GLU A 117 -11.46 -3.75 -20.11
C GLU A 117 -10.28 -3.74 -19.14
N VAL A 118 -10.09 -4.79 -18.34
CA VAL A 118 -8.92 -4.91 -17.45
C VAL A 118 -7.63 -5.02 -18.29
N PHE A 119 -7.67 -5.76 -19.40
CA PHE A 119 -6.52 -5.92 -20.30
C PHE A 119 -6.17 -4.65 -21.08
N ARG A 120 -7.15 -4.05 -21.77
CA ARG A 120 -6.97 -2.88 -22.65
C ARG A 120 -6.86 -1.57 -21.86
N GLY A 121 -7.61 -1.46 -20.76
CA GLY A 121 -7.71 -0.28 -19.90
C GLY A 121 -6.71 -0.31 -18.74
N THR A 122 -5.50 -0.85 -18.95
CA THR A 122 -4.52 -0.96 -17.86
C THR A 122 -4.13 0.39 -17.28
N LYS A 123 -4.34 1.51 -17.98
CA LYS A 123 -4.08 2.86 -17.43
C LYS A 123 -5.22 3.34 -16.55
N GLU A 124 -6.46 3.24 -17.02
CA GLU A 124 -7.66 3.65 -16.31
C GLU A 124 -7.83 2.81 -15.05
N PHE A 125 -7.68 1.48 -15.17
CA PHE A 125 -7.72 0.55 -14.04
C PHE A 125 -6.64 0.89 -12.99
N LYS A 126 -5.39 1.15 -13.43
CA LYS A 126 -4.31 1.54 -12.52
C LYS A 126 -4.64 2.83 -11.75
N GLN A 127 -5.19 3.83 -12.43
CA GLN A 127 -5.56 5.10 -11.80
C GLN A 127 -6.70 4.94 -10.79
N GLU A 128 -7.69 4.11 -11.10
CA GLU A 128 -8.82 3.89 -10.21
C GLU A 128 -8.44 3.04 -8.99
N VAL A 129 -7.64 1.97 -9.16
CA VAL A 129 -7.04 1.22 -8.04
C VAL A 129 -6.23 2.17 -7.16
N PHE A 130 -5.34 2.98 -7.77
CA PHE A 130 -4.52 3.93 -7.04
C PHE A 130 -5.36 4.89 -6.20
N GLY A 131 -6.40 5.47 -6.79
CA GLY A 131 -7.28 6.42 -6.10
C GLY A 131 -8.01 5.80 -4.92
N LYS A 132 -8.61 4.63 -5.10
CA LYS A 132 -9.35 3.93 -4.03
C LYS A 132 -8.42 3.48 -2.90
N VAL A 133 -7.28 2.87 -3.22
CA VAL A 133 -6.31 2.44 -2.22
C VAL A 133 -5.73 3.64 -1.45
N GLN A 134 -5.41 4.76 -2.13
CA GLN A 134 -4.90 5.95 -1.45
C GLN A 134 -5.91 6.54 -0.47
N LEU A 135 -7.20 6.57 -0.81
CA LEU A 135 -8.26 7.07 0.08
C LEU A 135 -8.33 6.27 1.40
N GLU A 136 -8.22 4.94 1.32
CA GLU A 136 -8.18 4.09 2.52
C GLU A 136 -6.88 4.28 3.32
N LEU A 137 -5.73 4.37 2.64
CA LEU A 137 -4.43 4.59 3.29
C LEU A 137 -4.30 5.96 3.98
N ASP A 138 -4.98 7.00 3.49
CA ASP A 138 -5.00 8.34 4.11
C ASP A 138 -5.62 8.33 5.52
N GLN A 139 -6.50 7.37 5.82
CA GLN A 139 -7.06 7.17 7.16
C GLN A 139 -5.98 6.77 8.17
N PHE A 140 -4.91 6.13 7.70
CA PHE A 140 -3.77 5.67 8.49
C PHE A 140 -2.55 6.59 8.37
N GLY A 141 -2.62 7.66 7.58
CA GLY A 141 -1.51 8.58 7.35
C GLY A 141 -0.43 8.02 6.41
N LEU A 142 -0.78 7.04 5.58
CA LEU A 142 0.10 6.41 4.59
C LEU A 142 -0.10 7.04 3.21
N LEU A 143 0.99 7.15 2.45
CA LEU A 143 1.03 7.70 1.11
C LEU A 143 1.68 6.71 0.15
N ILE A 144 1.03 6.49 -0.99
CA ILE A 144 1.60 5.76 -2.12
C ILE A 144 2.47 6.73 -2.93
N TYR A 145 3.78 6.44 -3.00
CA TYR A 145 4.73 7.19 -3.81
C TYR A 145 4.77 6.71 -5.25
N ASN A 146 4.67 5.39 -5.43
CA ASN A 146 4.74 4.76 -6.74
C ASN A 146 3.97 3.44 -6.75
N THR A 147 3.47 3.08 -7.92
CA THR A 147 2.82 1.81 -8.19
C THR A 147 3.35 1.24 -9.50
N ASN A 148 4.01 0.10 -9.43
CA ASN A 148 4.44 -0.67 -10.59
C ASN A 148 3.53 -1.88 -10.77
N VAL A 149 2.51 -1.72 -11.60
CA VAL A 149 1.60 -2.80 -11.99
C VAL A 149 2.17 -3.52 -13.21
N LYS A 150 2.48 -4.80 -13.04
CA LYS A 150 2.98 -5.69 -14.10
C LYS A 150 1.83 -6.17 -15.00
N GLN A 151 2.17 -6.91 -16.05
CA GLN A 151 1.19 -7.51 -16.93
C GLN A 151 0.34 -8.54 -16.17
N LEU A 152 -0.95 -8.60 -16.52
CA LEU A 152 -1.91 -9.56 -15.99
C LEU A 152 -1.44 -10.98 -16.33
N VAL A 153 -1.62 -11.89 -15.38
CA VAL A 153 -1.24 -13.30 -15.52
C VAL A 153 -2.49 -14.16 -15.38
N ASP A 154 -2.63 -15.15 -16.26
CA ASP A 154 -3.67 -16.15 -16.15
C ASP A 154 -3.49 -16.99 -14.88
N VAL A 155 -4.58 -17.42 -14.24
CA VAL A 155 -4.52 -18.44 -13.19
C VAL A 155 -4.15 -19.79 -13.82
N PRO A 156 -3.33 -20.64 -13.18
CA PRO A 156 -2.99 -21.95 -13.71
C PRO A 156 -4.24 -22.77 -14.10
N GLY A 157 -4.35 -23.15 -15.37
CA GLY A 157 -5.52 -23.85 -15.93
C GLY A 157 -6.43 -22.97 -16.81
N HIS A 158 -6.19 -21.68 -16.90
CA HIS A 158 -6.83 -20.75 -17.85
C HIS A 158 -5.76 -20.14 -18.77
N GLU A 159 -6.09 -19.92 -20.06
CA GLU A 159 -5.12 -19.40 -21.08
C GLU A 159 -5.62 -18.14 -21.79
N TYR A 160 -6.49 -17.37 -21.14
CA TYR A 160 -7.20 -16.28 -21.79
C TYR A 160 -6.27 -15.12 -22.19
N PHE A 161 -5.41 -14.62 -21.28
CA PHE A 161 -4.47 -13.55 -21.61
C PHE A 161 -3.38 -14.00 -22.56
N SER A 162 -2.95 -15.26 -22.44
CA SER A 162 -1.99 -15.87 -23.37
C SER A 162 -2.52 -15.87 -24.81
N TYR A 163 -3.79 -16.24 -25.00
CA TYR A 163 -4.46 -16.19 -26.30
C TYR A 163 -4.68 -14.76 -26.80
N LEU A 164 -5.16 -13.86 -25.94
CA LEU A 164 -5.44 -12.46 -26.29
C LEU A 164 -4.16 -11.72 -26.71
N GLY A 165 -3.04 -12.00 -26.03
CA GLY A 165 -1.72 -11.48 -26.37
C GLY A 165 -1.24 -11.94 -27.75
N GLN A 166 -1.40 -13.23 -28.07
CA GLN A 166 -1.05 -13.78 -29.38
C GLN A 166 -1.91 -13.18 -30.50
N LYS A 167 -3.23 -13.06 -30.30
CA LYS A 167 -4.15 -12.46 -31.27
C LYS A 167 -3.77 -11.01 -31.59
N THR A 168 -3.45 -10.22 -30.57
CA THR A 168 -3.03 -8.81 -30.73
C THR A 168 -1.71 -8.71 -31.53
N GLN A 169 -0.75 -9.61 -31.28
CA GLN A 169 0.51 -9.65 -32.05
C GLN A 169 0.30 -10.06 -33.50
N MET A 170 -0.59 -11.02 -33.76
CA MET A 170 -0.95 -11.42 -35.13
C MET A 170 -1.65 -10.30 -35.90
N GLU A 171 -2.57 -9.57 -35.25
CA GLU A 171 -3.24 -8.42 -35.85
C GLU A 171 -2.27 -7.26 -36.15
N ALA A 172 -1.30 -7.01 -35.26
CA ALA A 172 -0.26 -6.01 -35.47
C ALA A 172 0.76 -6.39 -36.57
N ALA A 173 1.00 -7.69 -36.79
CA ALA A 173 1.89 -8.19 -37.83
C ALA A 173 1.22 -8.28 -39.22
N ASN A 174 -0.12 -8.29 -39.27
CA ASN A 174 -0.91 -8.32 -40.49
C ASN A 174 -1.36 -6.93 -40.99
N GLN A 175 -0.94 -5.85 -40.33
CA GLN A 175 -1.05 -4.47 -40.81
C GLN A 175 0.28 -4.01 -41.42
#